data_AF-A0A2B8A1V2-F1
#
_entry.id   AF-A0A2B8A1V2-F1
#
_cell.length_a   1.000
_cell.length_b   1.000
_cell.length_c   1.000
_cell.angle_alpha   90.00
_cell.angle_beta   90.00
_cell.angle_gamma   90.00
#
_symmetry.space_group_name_H-M   'P 1'
#
loop_
_entity.id
_entity.type
_entity.pdbx_description
1 polymer ?
#
loop_
_entity_poly.entity_id
_entity_poly.type
_entity_poly.pdbx_seq_one_letter_code
_entity_poly.pdbx_strand_id
1 'polypeptide(L)'
;MKILPLIFFFALSAAAFSHAQETDTSLTSQDKEKKNEVVIYPNPATDLVTVKLPSHSHENYAVSVLNIIGLPQNVEQEHTDNREIRLRIKDLPTGYYLLSVQGPNEYRKMFKFLKK
;
A
#
# COMPACT_ATOMS: atom_id res chain seq x y z
N MET A 1 -35.52 39.02 -31.64
CA MET A 1 -36.47 39.77 -30.76
C MET A 1 -37.61 38.85 -30.34
N LYS A 2 -37.65 38.43 -29.08
CA LYS A 2 -38.87 38.30 -28.26
C LYS A 2 -38.49 37.92 -26.81
N ILE A 3 -38.46 38.96 -26.00
CA ILE A 3 -38.69 39.08 -24.55
C ILE A 3 -39.73 38.06 -24.02
N LEU A 4 -39.43 37.22 -22.99
CA LEU A 4 -39.58 37.41 -21.53
C LEU A 4 -41.07 37.41 -21.05
N PRO A 5 -41.47 37.03 -19.81
CA PRO A 5 -41.03 36.02 -18.81
C PRO A 5 -42.21 35.09 -18.38
N LEU A 6 -41.97 34.10 -17.50
CA LEU A 6 -42.95 33.83 -16.43
C LEU A 6 -42.26 33.22 -15.20
N ILE A 7 -41.96 34.10 -14.26
CA ILE A 7 -41.70 33.75 -12.86
C ILE A 7 -43.06 33.36 -12.27
N PHE A 8 -43.17 32.14 -11.72
CA PHE A 8 -44.19 31.86 -10.73
C PHE A 8 -43.50 31.44 -9.43
N PHE A 9 -43.61 32.36 -8.48
CA PHE A 9 -43.25 32.19 -7.07
C PHE A 9 -44.19 31.16 -6.45
N PHE A 10 -43.67 30.09 -5.87
CA PHE A 10 -44.37 29.40 -4.78
C PHE A 10 -43.37 29.15 -3.66
N ALA A 11 -43.40 30.03 -2.67
CA ALA A 11 -42.76 29.83 -1.38
C ALA A 11 -43.85 29.38 -0.41
N LEU A 12 -43.73 28.19 0.18
CA LEU A 12 -44.02 27.96 1.61
C LEU A 12 -43.68 26.54 2.09
N SER A 13 -42.91 26.50 3.18
CA SER A 13 -43.00 25.58 4.33
C SER A 13 -42.61 24.10 4.13
N ALA A 14 -41.99 23.38 5.06
CA ALA A 14 -41.49 23.66 6.41
C ALA A 14 -40.32 22.69 6.71
N ALA A 15 -39.61 22.99 7.79
CA ALA A 15 -38.37 22.37 8.24
C ALA A 15 -38.44 20.86 8.59
N ALA A 16 -37.22 20.30 8.58
CA ALA A 16 -36.73 19.20 9.40
C ALA A 16 -37.09 17.76 8.98
N PHE A 17 -36.20 17.16 8.20
CA PHE A 17 -35.67 15.84 8.57
C PHE A 17 -34.14 15.87 8.41
N SER A 18 -33.46 16.04 9.54
CA SER A 18 -32.09 15.55 9.70
C SER A 18 -32.11 14.04 9.48
N HIS A 19 -31.55 13.58 8.38
CA HIS A 19 -30.93 12.27 8.36
C HIS A 19 -29.58 12.39 7.65
N ALA A 20 -28.59 12.83 8.43
CA ALA A 20 -27.24 12.35 8.19
C ALA A 20 -27.31 10.83 8.45
N GLN A 21 -27.41 10.06 7.37
CA GLN A 21 -27.12 8.64 7.43
C GLN A 21 -25.66 8.52 6.99
N GLU A 22 -24.77 8.55 7.99
CA GLU A 22 -23.47 7.91 7.85
C GLU A 22 -23.75 6.45 7.50
N THR A 23 -23.59 6.12 6.23
CA THR A 23 -23.51 4.73 5.80
C THR A 23 -22.17 4.21 6.29
N ASP A 24 -22.14 3.82 7.56
CA ASP A 24 -21.09 3.01 8.15
C ASP A 24 -21.14 1.65 7.43
N THR A 25 -20.45 1.61 6.28
CA THR A 25 -20.40 0.44 5.42
C THR A 25 -19.57 -0.60 6.14
N SER A 26 -20.30 -1.44 6.87
CA SER A 26 -19.96 -2.75 7.39
C SER A 26 -18.58 -3.26 6.94
N LEU A 27 -17.71 -3.37 7.94
CA LEU A 27 -16.52 -4.21 8.01
C LEU A 27 -16.87 -5.67 7.64
N THR A 28 -16.99 -6.00 6.36
CA THR A 28 -17.02 -7.42 5.93
C THR A 28 -16.55 -7.54 4.49
N SER A 29 -15.22 -7.58 4.31
CA SER A 29 -14.50 -8.30 3.23
C SER A 29 -12.99 -7.98 3.28
N GLN A 30 -12.27 -8.43 4.30
CA GLN A 30 -10.79 -8.38 4.26
C GLN A 30 -10.08 -9.68 4.65
N ASP A 31 -10.79 -10.70 5.13
CA ASP A 31 -10.12 -11.88 5.66
C ASP A 31 -9.81 -12.98 4.62
N LYS A 32 -10.37 -12.90 3.41
CA LYS A 32 -10.07 -13.87 2.34
C LYS A 32 -8.98 -13.42 1.35
N GLU A 33 -8.62 -12.15 1.30
CA GLU A 33 -7.55 -11.65 0.41
C GLU A 33 -6.15 -11.69 1.04
N LYS A 34 -6.04 -11.74 2.37
CA LYS A 34 -4.77 -11.62 3.10
C LYS A 34 -3.77 -12.77 2.84
N LYS A 35 -4.21 -13.89 2.26
CA LYS A 35 -3.37 -15.08 2.05
C LYS A 35 -2.37 -14.96 0.88
N ASN A 36 -2.51 -13.94 0.04
CA ASN A 36 -1.73 -13.72 -1.18
C ASN A 36 -1.00 -12.36 -1.23
N GLU A 37 -0.74 -11.74 -0.09
CA GLU A 37 -0.03 -10.46 -0.05
C GLU A 37 1.47 -10.63 0.25
N VAL A 38 2.30 -9.81 -0.39
CA VAL A 38 3.70 -9.60 0.02
C VAL A 38 3.73 -8.87 1.35
N VAL A 39 4.43 -9.43 2.34
CA VAL A 39 4.55 -8.87 3.70
C VAL A 39 6.01 -8.55 4.00
N ILE A 40 6.26 -7.45 4.72
CA ILE A 40 7.62 -7.01 5.09
C ILE A 40 7.71 -6.82 6.59
N TYR A 41 8.74 -7.40 7.19
CA TYR A 41 9.00 -7.30 8.64
C TYR A 41 10.48 -7.52 8.98
N PRO A 42 10.95 -7.04 10.14
CA PRO A 42 10.26 -6.09 11.01
C PRO A 42 10.22 -4.70 10.37
N ASN A 43 9.30 -3.86 10.82
CA ASN A 43 9.32 -2.43 10.55
C ASN A 43 8.88 -1.71 11.84
N PRO A 44 9.75 -0.97 12.53
CA PRO A 44 11.12 -0.60 12.14
C PRO A 44 12.12 -1.78 12.15
N ALA A 45 13.17 -1.69 11.34
CA ALA A 45 14.22 -2.68 11.21
C ALA A 45 15.60 -2.15 11.65
N THR A 46 16.47 -3.03 12.13
CA THR A 46 17.81 -2.67 12.60
C THR A 46 18.89 -3.26 11.70
N ASP A 47 18.99 -4.59 11.60
CA ASP A 47 20.05 -5.25 10.83
C ASP A 47 19.52 -5.99 9.59
N LEU A 48 18.25 -6.42 9.65
CA LEU A 48 17.63 -7.26 8.65
C LEU A 48 16.20 -6.80 8.38
N VAL A 49 15.79 -6.87 7.11
CA VAL A 49 14.39 -6.85 6.68
C VAL A 49 14.09 -8.15 5.94
N THR A 50 12.98 -8.79 6.26
CA THR A 50 12.47 -9.99 5.61
C THR A 50 11.28 -9.63 4.75
N VAL A 51 11.29 -10.15 3.52
CA VAL A 51 10.22 -10.03 2.54
C VAL A 51 9.59 -11.41 2.37
N LYS A 52 8.34 -11.54 2.77
CA LYS A 52 7.56 -12.77 2.63
C LYS A 52 6.69 -12.70 1.40
N LEU A 53 6.88 -13.64 0.48
CA LEU A 53 6.19 -13.73 -0.79
C LEU A 53 4.90 -14.57 -0.70
N PRO A 54 3.92 -14.33 -1.60
CA PRO A 54 2.65 -15.06 -1.65
C PRO A 54 2.81 -16.58 -1.79
N SER A 55 1.80 -17.34 -1.36
CA SER A 55 1.90 -18.80 -1.14
C SER A 55 2.02 -19.68 -2.40
N HIS A 56 1.93 -19.09 -3.60
CA HIS A 56 1.87 -19.83 -4.86
C HIS A 56 3.02 -19.55 -5.82
N SER A 57 4.04 -18.79 -5.43
CA SER A 57 5.08 -18.42 -6.39
C SER A 57 6.24 -19.40 -6.42
N HIS A 58 6.28 -20.24 -7.46
CA HIS A 58 7.53 -20.66 -8.11
C HIS A 58 8.08 -19.55 -9.03
N GLU A 59 7.53 -18.35 -8.92
CA GLU A 59 7.78 -17.23 -9.82
C GLU A 59 9.02 -16.45 -9.38
N ASN A 60 9.74 -15.90 -10.36
CA ASN A 60 10.93 -15.11 -10.11
C ASN A 60 10.54 -13.72 -9.59
N TYR A 61 10.58 -13.53 -8.27
CA TYR A 61 10.47 -12.22 -7.66
C TYR A 61 11.83 -11.55 -7.59
N ALA A 62 11.90 -10.28 -8.01
CA ALA A 62 13.08 -9.44 -7.82
C ALA A 62 12.80 -8.41 -6.73
N VAL A 63 13.76 -8.24 -5.81
CA VAL A 63 13.67 -7.30 -4.70
C VAL A 63 14.82 -6.31 -4.77
N SER A 64 14.53 -5.03 -4.51
CA SER A 64 15.54 -3.98 -4.46
C SER A 64 15.24 -2.99 -3.34
N VAL A 65 16.28 -2.60 -2.61
CA VAL A 65 16.21 -1.50 -1.63
C VAL A 65 16.59 -0.22 -2.34
N LEU A 66 15.80 0.83 -2.11
CA LEU A 66 16.01 2.17 -2.62
C LEU A 66 16.00 3.11 -1.41
N ASN A 67 16.81 4.18 -1.44
CA ASN A 67 16.64 5.25 -0.46
C ASN A 67 15.31 6.00 -0.72
N ILE A 68 14.95 6.94 0.16
CA ILE A 68 13.67 7.65 0.06
C ILE A 68 13.49 8.46 -1.23
N ILE A 69 14.58 8.85 -1.89
CA ILE A 69 14.56 9.57 -3.18
C ILE A 69 14.60 8.62 -4.39
N GLY A 70 14.60 7.30 -4.17
CA GLY A 70 14.52 6.29 -5.23
C GLY A 70 15.86 5.81 -5.78
N LEU A 71 17.00 6.11 -5.14
CA LEU A 71 18.30 5.59 -5.57
C LEU A 71 18.55 4.18 -5.02
N PRO A 72 18.92 3.20 -5.87
CA PRO A 72 19.22 1.83 -5.44
C PRO A 72 20.31 1.79 -4.38
N GLN A 73 20.12 0.94 -3.38
CA GLN A 73 21.08 0.64 -2.33
C GLN A 73 21.58 -0.79 -2.53
N ASN A 74 22.90 -0.98 -2.48
CA ASN A 74 23.48 -2.31 -2.54
C ASN A 74 23.34 -2.97 -1.17
N VAL A 75 22.56 -4.04 -1.09
CA VAL A 75 22.31 -4.81 0.13
C VAL A 75 22.49 -6.28 -0.19
N GLU A 76 23.12 -7.02 0.72
CA GLU A 76 23.20 -8.46 0.59
C GLU A 76 21.81 -9.08 0.73
N GLN A 77 21.49 -10.01 -0.17
CA GLN A 77 20.22 -10.72 -0.18
C GLN A 77 20.48 -12.22 0.04
N GLU A 78 19.76 -12.79 1.00
CA GLU A 78 19.78 -14.22 1.29
C GLU A 78 18.39 -14.79 1.02
N HIS A 79 18.33 -15.79 0.14
CA HIS A 79 17.12 -16.55 -0.12
C HIS A 79 17.12 -17.75 0.84
N THR A 80 16.35 -17.66 1.92
CA THR A 80 16.31 -18.71 2.94
C THR A 80 15.38 -19.85 2.51
N ASP A 81 14.25 -19.53 1.88
CA ASP A 81 13.25 -20.45 1.30
C ASP A 81 12.68 -19.85 0.00
N ASN A 82 11.95 -20.61 -0.82
CA ASN A 82 11.27 -20.12 -2.04
C ASN A 82 10.26 -18.96 -1.79
N ARG A 83 10.08 -18.54 -0.54
CA ARG A 83 9.06 -17.59 -0.12
C ARG A 83 9.58 -16.47 0.78
N GLU A 84 10.85 -16.50 1.18
CA GLU A 84 11.42 -15.47 2.06
C GLU A 84 12.75 -14.97 1.49
N ILE A 85 12.85 -13.65 1.34
CA ILE A 85 14.07 -12.95 0.97
C ILE A 85 14.49 -12.10 2.15
N ARG A 86 15.69 -12.33 2.65
CA ARG A 86 16.29 -11.60 3.77
C ARG A 86 17.29 -10.59 3.24
N LEU A 87 17.16 -9.34 3.66
CA LEU A 87 17.97 -8.22 3.21
C LEU A 87 18.82 -7.74 4.39
N ARG A 88 20.14 -7.83 4.26
CA ARG A 88 21.08 -7.28 5.27
C ARG A 88 21.18 -5.77 5.07
N ILE A 89 20.63 -5.01 6.02
CA ILE A 89 20.57 -3.54 5.97
C ILE A 89 21.40 -2.87 7.08
N LYS A 90 22.19 -3.65 7.83
CA LYS A 90 22.97 -3.18 8.97
C LYS A 90 23.84 -1.96 8.64
N ASP A 91 24.43 -1.93 7.45
CA ASP A 91 25.36 -0.90 7.01
C ASP A 91 24.67 0.32 6.37
N LEU A 92 23.34 0.29 6.23
CA LEU A 92 22.57 1.44 5.75
C LEU A 92 22.42 2.49 6.87
N PRO A 93 22.56 3.79 6.56
CA PRO A 93 22.24 4.86 7.50
C PRO A 93 20.80 4.78 8.01
N THR A 94 20.57 5.21 9.27
CA THR A 94 19.23 5.40 9.85
C THR A 94 18.38 6.29 8.95
N GLY A 95 17.14 5.87 8.68
CA GLY A 95 16.24 6.64 7.83
C GLY A 95 15.15 5.80 7.18
N TYR A 96 14.36 6.47 6.33
CA TYR A 96 13.33 5.81 5.54
C TYR A 96 13.91 5.28 4.23
N TYR A 97 13.48 4.08 3.88
CA TYR A 97 13.82 3.40 2.64
C TYR A 97 12.56 2.88 1.97
N LEU A 98 12.67 2.63 0.68
CA LEU A 98 11.66 1.98 -0.12
C LEU A 98 12.16 0.60 -0.52
N LEU A 99 11.28 -0.38 -0.40
CA LEU A 99 11.48 -1.71 -0.94
C LEU A 99 10.62 -1.88 -2.19
N SER A 100 11.27 -2.11 -3.32
CA SER A 100 10.62 -2.49 -4.57
C SER A 100 10.56 -4.00 -4.66
N VAL A 101 9.36 -4.54 -4.83
CA VAL A 101 9.11 -5.96 -5.07
C VAL A 101 8.46 -6.10 -6.44
N GLN A 102 9.17 -6.76 -7.35
CA GLN A 102 8.80 -6.98 -8.73
C GLN A 102 8.42 -8.45 -8.91
N GLY A 103 7.14 -8.70 -9.20
CA GLY A 103 6.64 -10.03 -9.57
C GLY A 103 6.78 -10.32 -11.07
N PRO A 104 6.39 -11.53 -11.52
CA PRO A 104 6.62 -12.01 -12.89
C PRO A 104 5.80 -11.28 -13.96
N ASN A 105 4.59 -10.81 -13.64
CA ASN A 105 3.71 -10.12 -14.60
C ASN A 105 4.02 -8.63 -14.70
N GLU A 106 5.28 -8.25 -14.50
CA GLU A 106 5.73 -6.85 -14.38
C GLU A 106 5.03 -6.05 -13.27
N TYR A 107 4.25 -6.70 -12.41
CA TYR A 107 3.66 -6.08 -11.24
C TYR A 107 4.72 -5.64 -10.25
N ARG A 108 4.79 -4.33 -9.99
CA ARG A 108 5.69 -3.72 -9.02
C ARG A 108 4.92 -3.17 -7.82
N LYS A 109 5.30 -3.59 -6.62
CA LYS A 109 4.80 -3.02 -5.37
C LYS A 109 5.93 -2.36 -4.60
N MET A 110 5.66 -1.18 -4.06
CA MET A 110 6.59 -0.39 -3.27
C MET A 110 6.15 -0.38 -1.81
N PHE A 111 7.11 -0.55 -0.90
CA PHE A 111 6.85 -0.52 0.53
C PHE A 111 7.83 0.41 1.23
N LYS A 112 7.35 1.23 2.17
CA LYS A 112 8.20 2.06 3.00
C LYS A 112 8.55 1.35 4.30
N PHE A 113 9.82 1.33 4.68
CA PHE A 113 10.25 0.87 6.00
C PHE A 113 11.23 1.85 6.65
N LEU A 114 11.32 1.80 7.98
CA LEU A 114 12.25 2.59 8.78
C LEU A 114 13.44 1.73 9.20
N LYS A 115 14.66 2.14 8.83
CA LYS A 115 15.92 1.64 9.40
C LYS A 115 16.26 2.48 10.63
N LYS A 116 16.40 1.83 11.78
CA LYS A 116 16.86 2.43 13.04
C LYS A 116 18.37 2.49 13.12
#